data_AF-A0A6P1W4X0-F1
#
_entry.id   AF-A0A6P1W4X0-F1
#
_cell.length_a   1.000
_cell.length_b   1.000
_cell.length_c   1.000
_cell.angle_alpha   90.00
_cell.angle_beta   90.00
_cell.angle_gamma   90.00
#
_symmetry.space_group_name_H-M   'P 1'
#
loop_
_entity.id
_entity.type
_entity.pdbx_description
1 polymer ?
#
loop_
_entity_poly.entity_id
_entity_poly.type
_entity_poly.pdbx_seq_one_letter_code
_entity_poly.pdbx_strand_id
1 'polypeptide(L)'
;MKNPIFFALAFATIALLSVSACSDNDAATPTVAKTYVLVHGAWQAPYVWQAVKEQLEQKGNKVVVVELPGHGADNTPPATLSIDVYRDKVVAAIAALPGNVILVGHSMGGMVITATAEKIPTRIERLVYVGAFLPATGQSLLDLTSTDSTSLLGAGLVPSADHLLLGVKAESLINIFIQDGSDAIKKSVADNYRAEPAIPFASPVIVTAANFGSVAKYYVHTVQDHAIGLNLQKRMVAAAGIKNIYSLNSSHCPFLSMPTELTTILLGIAN
;
A
#
# COMPACT_ATOMS: atom_id res chain seq x y z
N MET A 1 27.86 -92.82 -31.92
CA MET A 1 27.45 -93.20 -30.55
C MET A 1 27.89 -92.10 -29.60
N LYS A 2 27.02 -91.79 -28.64
CA LYS A 2 26.98 -90.64 -27.70
C LYS A 2 28.31 -90.36 -26.96
N ASN A 3 28.61 -89.08 -26.77
CA ASN A 3 28.91 -88.45 -25.46
C ASN A 3 29.02 -86.91 -25.60
N PRO A 4 28.36 -86.11 -24.74
CA PRO A 4 28.52 -84.65 -24.73
C PRO A 4 29.56 -84.22 -23.70
N ILE A 5 30.27 -83.12 -23.96
CA ILE A 5 31.03 -82.37 -22.95
C ILE A 5 30.49 -80.95 -22.93
N PHE A 6 29.97 -80.56 -21.76
CA PHE A 6 29.53 -79.23 -21.40
C PHE A 6 30.70 -78.25 -21.41
N PHE A 7 30.53 -77.09 -22.05
CA PHE A 7 31.31 -75.88 -21.74
C PHE A 7 30.33 -74.76 -21.39
N ALA A 8 30.45 -74.28 -20.15
CA ALA A 8 29.74 -73.12 -19.64
C ALA A 8 30.37 -71.85 -20.19
N LEU A 9 29.55 -70.94 -20.75
CA LEU A 9 29.94 -69.57 -21.05
C LEU A 9 29.15 -68.62 -20.15
N ALA A 10 29.88 -67.86 -19.32
CA ALA A 10 29.34 -66.81 -18.49
C ALA A 10 28.96 -65.58 -19.34
N PHE A 11 27.72 -65.10 -19.19
CA PHE A 11 27.28 -63.81 -19.72
C PHE A 11 27.57 -62.71 -18.69
N ALA A 12 28.44 -61.76 -19.04
CA ALA A 12 28.61 -60.52 -18.31
C ALA A 12 27.56 -59.50 -18.77
N THR A 13 26.63 -59.13 -17.89
CA THR A 13 25.66 -58.05 -18.11
C THR A 13 26.32 -56.69 -17.83
N ILE A 14 26.40 -55.84 -18.86
CA ILE A 14 26.75 -54.42 -18.73
C ILE A 14 25.46 -53.64 -18.45
N ALA A 15 25.33 -53.06 -17.26
CA ALA A 15 24.25 -52.15 -16.92
C ALA A 15 24.56 -50.75 -17.47
N LEU A 16 23.77 -50.26 -18.42
CA LEU A 16 23.75 -48.85 -18.79
C LEU A 16 23.00 -48.05 -17.73
N LEU A 17 23.71 -47.21 -16.98
CA LEU A 17 23.12 -46.17 -16.14
C LEU A 17 22.76 -44.98 -17.03
N SER A 18 21.46 -44.74 -17.22
CA SER A 18 20.92 -43.53 -17.81
C SER A 18 20.98 -42.39 -16.80
N VAL A 19 21.83 -41.40 -17.04
CA VAL A 19 21.79 -40.11 -16.36
C VAL A 19 20.59 -39.33 -16.89
N SER A 20 19.52 -39.23 -16.09
CA SER A 20 18.48 -38.24 -16.30
C SER A 20 19.02 -36.86 -15.94
N ALA A 21 19.18 -36.00 -16.93
CA ALA A 21 19.41 -34.58 -16.71
C ALA A 21 18.07 -33.94 -16.29
N CYS A 22 18.01 -33.43 -15.06
CA CYS A 22 16.92 -32.55 -14.64
C CYS A 22 17.06 -31.24 -15.42
N SER A 23 16.11 -30.96 -16.32
CA SER A 23 15.97 -29.64 -16.92
C SER A 23 15.20 -28.75 -15.95
N ASP A 24 15.92 -28.04 -15.07
CA ASP A 24 15.37 -26.87 -14.37
C ASP A 24 15.22 -25.75 -15.40
N ASN A 25 14.09 -25.74 -16.11
CA ASN A 25 13.72 -24.70 -17.04
C ASN A 25 12.36 -24.12 -16.69
N ASP A 26 12.13 -23.84 -15.40
CA ASP A 26 11.19 -22.80 -14.99
C ASP A 26 11.87 -21.44 -15.18
N ALA A 27 12.08 -21.06 -16.44
CA ALA A 27 12.37 -19.68 -16.77
C ALA A 27 11.15 -18.85 -16.41
N ALA A 28 11.14 -18.29 -15.20
CA ALA A 28 10.17 -17.29 -14.77
C ALA A 28 10.06 -16.24 -15.88
N THR A 29 8.86 -16.04 -16.42
CA THR A 29 8.59 -15.00 -17.41
C THR A 29 9.15 -13.69 -16.85
N PRO A 30 9.95 -12.92 -17.62
CA PRO A 30 10.52 -11.67 -17.13
C PRO A 30 9.38 -10.79 -16.60
N THR A 31 9.37 -10.55 -15.30
CA THR A 31 8.40 -9.65 -14.68
C THR A 31 8.68 -8.27 -15.25
N VAL A 32 7.71 -7.72 -15.99
CA VAL A 32 7.84 -6.38 -16.58
C VAL A 32 7.90 -5.39 -15.43
N ALA A 33 9.07 -4.74 -15.25
CA ALA A 33 9.29 -3.74 -14.22
C ALA A 33 8.17 -2.69 -14.22
N LYS A 34 7.60 -2.43 -13.04
CA LYS A 34 6.54 -1.44 -12.85
C LYS A 34 7.07 -0.17 -12.20
N THR A 35 6.28 0.90 -12.31
CA THR A 35 6.53 2.15 -11.58
C THR A 35 5.46 2.31 -10.50
N TYR A 36 5.88 2.39 -9.24
CA TYR A 36 5.02 2.62 -8.09
C TYR A 36 5.12 4.07 -7.63
N VAL A 37 3.98 4.64 -7.25
CA VAL A 37 3.90 5.93 -6.55
C VAL A 37 3.22 5.71 -5.22
N LEU A 38 3.92 5.95 -4.12
CA LEU A 38 3.47 5.67 -2.75
C LEU A 38 3.11 6.98 -2.04
N VAL A 39 1.89 7.05 -1.50
CA VAL A 39 1.33 8.23 -0.83
C VAL A 39 0.97 7.87 0.61
N HIS A 40 1.59 8.57 1.57
CA HIS A 40 1.40 8.34 3.00
C HIS A 40 0.06 8.91 3.53
N GLY A 41 -0.30 8.51 4.74
CA GLY A 41 -1.45 9.03 5.47
C GLY A 41 -1.17 10.32 6.25
N ALA A 42 -2.17 10.74 7.01
CA ALA A 42 -2.05 11.83 7.99
C ALA A 42 -1.12 11.44 9.16
N TRP A 43 -0.50 12.44 9.80
CA TRP A 43 0.50 12.32 10.87
C TRP A 43 1.76 11.53 10.48
N GLN A 44 1.95 11.31 9.17
CA GLN A 44 3.05 10.52 8.61
C GLN A 44 3.80 11.33 7.56
N ALA A 45 4.91 10.79 7.08
CA ALA A 45 5.74 11.39 6.05
C ALA A 45 6.42 10.27 5.24
N PRO A 46 7.18 10.58 4.17
CA PRO A 46 7.76 9.57 3.26
C PRO A 46 8.53 8.42 3.93
N TYR A 47 9.16 8.67 5.09
CA TYR A 47 9.97 7.68 5.80
C TYR A 47 9.25 6.35 6.03
N VAL A 48 7.92 6.39 6.19
CA VAL A 48 7.13 5.21 6.50
C VAL A 48 7.17 4.16 5.39
N TRP A 49 7.39 4.58 4.15
CA TRP A 49 7.43 3.70 2.99
C TRP A 49 8.82 3.15 2.68
N GLN A 50 9.86 3.51 3.44
CA GLN A 50 11.24 3.22 3.07
C GLN A 50 11.51 1.71 2.90
N ALA A 51 11.03 0.88 3.82
CA ALA A 51 11.22 -0.58 3.72
C ALA A 51 10.51 -1.17 2.50
N VAL A 52 9.25 -0.77 2.24
CA VAL A 52 8.49 -1.22 1.07
C VAL A 52 9.14 -0.75 -0.24
N LYS A 53 9.61 0.50 -0.28
CA LYS A 53 10.34 1.07 -1.41
C LYS A 53 11.56 0.20 -1.74
N GLU A 54 12.43 -0.03 -0.77
CA GLU A 54 13.66 -0.80 -0.97
C GLU A 54 13.36 -2.21 -1.48
N GLN A 55 12.37 -2.89 -0.90
CA GLN A 55 12.00 -4.24 -1.32
C GLN A 55 11.39 -4.29 -2.73
N LEU A 56 10.60 -3.28 -3.13
CA LEU A 56 10.08 -3.17 -4.50
C LEU A 56 11.20 -2.88 -5.51
N GLU A 57 12.15 -2.00 -5.17
CA GLU A 57 13.31 -1.66 -6.00
C GLU A 57 14.25 -2.86 -6.17
N GLN A 58 14.45 -3.68 -5.13
CA GLN A 58 15.19 -4.95 -5.21
C GLN A 58 14.58 -5.96 -6.19
N LYS A 59 13.29 -5.82 -6.52
CA LYS A 59 12.62 -6.61 -7.56
C LYS A 59 12.63 -5.95 -8.94
N GLY A 60 13.45 -4.91 -9.13
CA GLY A 60 13.65 -4.23 -10.41
C GLY A 60 12.59 -3.17 -10.73
N ASN A 61 11.71 -2.83 -9.78
CA ASN A 61 10.69 -1.80 -9.99
C ASN A 61 11.26 -0.39 -9.74
N LYS A 62 10.64 0.61 -10.36
CA LYS A 62 10.86 2.02 -10.01
C LYS A 62 9.88 2.44 -8.94
N VAL A 63 10.33 3.15 -7.91
CA VAL A 63 9.45 3.61 -6.82
C VAL A 63 9.66 5.10 -6.55
N VAL A 64 8.56 5.84 -6.49
CA VAL A 64 8.53 7.22 -6.02
C VAL A 64 7.69 7.26 -4.75
N VAL A 65 8.26 7.80 -3.68
CA VAL A 65 7.51 8.10 -2.45
C VAL A 65 7.25 9.60 -2.44
N VAL A 66 5.97 9.99 -2.37
CA VAL A 66 5.57 11.40 -2.41
C VAL A 66 5.62 11.98 -1.00
N GLU A 67 6.31 13.11 -0.83
CA GLU A 67 6.13 13.98 0.35
C GLU A 67 4.96 14.93 0.08
N LEU A 68 3.87 14.78 0.84
CA LEU A 68 2.75 15.70 0.76
C LEU A 68 3.11 17.05 1.43
N PRO A 69 2.66 18.20 0.88
CA PRO A 69 2.85 19.49 1.52
C PRO A 69 2.39 19.50 2.98
N GLY A 70 3.09 20.22 3.86
CA GLY A 70 2.81 20.27 5.30
C GLY A 70 3.29 19.07 6.12
N HIS A 71 3.95 18.08 5.49
CA HIS A 71 4.43 16.86 6.14
C HIS A 71 5.95 16.69 5.99
N GLY A 72 6.55 15.87 6.85
CA GLY A 72 7.98 15.61 6.82
C GLY A 72 8.78 16.92 6.92
N ALA A 73 9.65 17.16 5.94
CA ALA A 73 10.46 18.37 5.87
C ALA A 73 9.72 19.58 5.26
N ASP A 74 8.55 19.38 4.66
CA ASP A 74 7.76 20.45 4.04
C ASP A 74 7.09 21.32 5.10
N ASN A 75 7.18 22.64 4.91
CA ASN A 75 6.66 23.65 5.83
C ASN A 75 5.59 24.55 5.19
N THR A 76 4.90 24.04 4.16
CA THR A 76 3.76 24.74 3.55
C THR A 76 2.73 25.07 4.64
N PRO A 77 2.26 26.33 4.74
CA PRO A 77 1.35 26.75 5.80
C PRO A 77 0.05 25.93 5.82
N PRO A 78 -0.40 25.42 6.98
CA PRO A 78 -1.62 24.61 7.06
C PRO A 78 -2.87 25.26 6.44
N ALA A 79 -2.98 26.59 6.57
CA ALA A 79 -4.07 27.40 6.01
C ALA A 79 -4.21 27.31 4.49
N THR A 80 -3.16 26.91 3.77
CA THR A 80 -3.16 26.79 2.30
C THR A 80 -3.35 25.36 1.82
N LEU A 81 -3.52 24.39 2.72
CA LEU A 81 -3.58 22.97 2.38
C LEU A 81 -5.01 22.49 2.15
N SER A 82 -5.16 21.59 1.20
CA SER A 82 -6.41 20.91 0.85
C SER A 82 -6.09 19.58 0.17
N ILE A 83 -7.10 18.71 0.00
CA ILE A 83 -6.92 17.48 -0.81
C ILE A 83 -6.49 17.82 -2.25
N ASP A 84 -6.93 18.96 -2.78
CA ASP A 84 -6.56 19.42 -4.12
C ASP A 84 -5.06 19.75 -4.22
N VAL A 85 -4.49 20.42 -3.22
CA VAL A 85 -3.05 20.70 -3.14
C VAL A 85 -2.25 19.40 -3.03
N TYR A 86 -2.72 18.43 -2.24
CA TYR A 86 -2.09 17.12 -2.12
C TYR A 86 -2.16 16.32 -3.42
N ARG A 87 -3.33 16.31 -4.08
CA ARG A 87 -3.52 15.71 -5.41
C ARG A 87 -2.53 16.29 -6.41
N ASP A 88 -2.42 17.61 -6.48
CA ASP A 88 -1.61 18.27 -7.50
C ASP A 88 -0.11 17.98 -7.29
N LYS A 89 0.33 17.80 -6.04
CA LYS A 89 1.67 17.27 -5.74
C LYS A 89 1.89 15.86 -6.31
N VAL A 90 0.94 14.95 -6.12
CA VAL A 90 1.02 13.58 -6.64
C VAL A 90 0.97 13.58 -8.18
N VAL A 91 0.11 14.39 -8.79
CA VAL A 91 0.03 14.58 -10.25
C VAL A 91 1.37 15.05 -10.81
N ALA A 92 2.01 16.03 -10.18
CA ALA A 92 3.32 16.53 -10.60
C ALA A 92 4.40 15.44 -10.51
N ALA A 93 4.38 14.62 -9.44
CA ALA A 93 5.29 13.49 -9.31
C ALA A 93 5.09 12.45 -10.43
N ILE A 94 3.84 12.14 -10.80
CA ILE A 94 3.51 11.21 -11.89
C ILE A 94 3.87 11.78 -13.26
N ALA A 95 3.70 13.10 -13.46
CA ALA A 95 4.05 13.77 -14.72
C ALA A 95 5.54 13.64 -15.07
N ALA A 96 6.41 13.55 -14.07
CA ALA A 96 7.86 13.37 -14.24
C ALA A 96 8.27 11.91 -14.57
N LEU A 97 7.33 10.96 -14.58
CA LEU A 97 7.59 9.54 -14.79
C LEU A 97 7.18 9.10 -16.19
N PRO A 98 7.95 8.23 -16.85
CA PRO A 98 7.53 7.61 -18.11
C PRO A 98 6.41 6.58 -17.84
N GLY A 99 5.42 6.55 -18.72
CA GLY A 99 4.36 5.54 -18.70
C GLY A 99 3.34 5.70 -17.58
N ASN A 100 2.59 4.63 -17.34
CA ASN A 100 1.54 4.56 -16.33
C ASN A 100 2.10 3.99 -15.01
N VAL A 101 1.44 4.31 -13.91
CA VAL A 101 1.92 3.95 -12.56
C VAL A 101 0.91 3.11 -11.80
N ILE A 102 1.41 2.29 -10.87
CA ILE A 102 0.63 1.73 -9.78
C ILE A 102 0.64 2.76 -8.65
N LEU A 103 -0.52 3.37 -8.39
CA LEU A 103 -0.66 4.42 -7.39
C LEU A 103 -1.22 3.83 -6.09
N VAL A 104 -0.43 3.93 -5.03
CA VAL A 104 -0.70 3.31 -3.72
C VAL A 104 -0.94 4.42 -2.69
N GLY A 105 -2.06 4.36 -1.98
CA GLY A 105 -2.42 5.31 -0.94
C GLY A 105 -2.76 4.62 0.37
N HIS A 106 -2.21 5.11 1.47
CA HIS A 106 -2.55 4.65 2.81
C HIS A 106 -3.37 5.70 3.56
N SER A 107 -4.35 5.24 4.36
CA SER A 107 -5.15 6.12 5.23
C SER A 107 -5.74 7.32 4.47
N MET A 108 -5.48 8.56 4.91
CA MET A 108 -5.84 9.80 4.19
C MET A 108 -5.31 9.83 2.75
N GLY A 109 -4.16 9.22 2.47
CA GLY A 109 -3.61 9.07 1.12
C GLY A 109 -4.60 8.41 0.16
N GLY A 110 -5.54 7.60 0.66
CA GLY A 110 -6.69 7.09 -0.11
C GLY A 110 -7.56 8.18 -0.75
N MET A 111 -7.85 9.26 -0.02
CA MET A 111 -8.56 10.44 -0.55
C MET A 111 -7.76 11.09 -1.68
N VAL A 112 -6.44 11.22 -1.48
CA VAL A 112 -5.52 11.87 -2.42
C VAL A 112 -5.37 11.06 -3.71
N ILE A 113 -5.19 9.74 -3.62
CA ILE A 113 -5.07 8.88 -4.82
C ILE A 113 -6.40 8.77 -5.57
N THR A 114 -7.52 8.84 -4.87
CA THR A 114 -8.86 8.91 -5.48
C THR A 114 -9.01 10.17 -6.33
N ALA A 115 -8.70 11.34 -5.75
CA ALA A 115 -8.73 12.62 -6.47
C ALA A 115 -7.70 12.66 -7.63
N THR A 116 -6.55 12.00 -7.47
CA THR A 116 -5.52 11.89 -8.51
C THR A 116 -6.02 11.07 -9.69
N ALA A 117 -6.63 9.91 -9.45
CA ALA A 117 -7.19 9.08 -10.50
C ALA A 117 -8.39 9.71 -11.20
N GLU A 118 -9.18 10.53 -10.50
CA GLU A 118 -10.20 11.35 -11.17
C GLU A 118 -9.58 12.34 -12.15
N LYS A 119 -8.44 12.95 -11.79
CA LYS A 119 -7.79 13.99 -12.59
C LYS A 119 -7.02 13.45 -13.80
N ILE A 120 -6.31 12.33 -13.64
CA ILE A 120 -5.42 11.74 -14.66
C ILE A 120 -5.61 10.22 -14.82
N PRO A 121 -6.83 9.72 -15.05
CA PRO A 121 -7.13 8.28 -15.02
C PRO A 121 -6.26 7.47 -15.97
N THR A 122 -5.92 8.03 -17.15
CA THR A 122 -5.11 7.36 -18.17
C THR A 122 -3.65 7.14 -17.77
N ARG A 123 -3.17 7.83 -16.73
CA ARG A 123 -1.81 7.66 -16.17
C ARG A 123 -1.74 6.64 -15.05
N ILE A 124 -2.89 6.13 -14.59
CA ILE A 124 -2.97 5.21 -13.46
C ILE A 124 -3.29 3.81 -13.99
N GLU A 125 -2.34 2.90 -13.90
CA GLU A 125 -2.54 1.49 -14.28
C GLU A 125 -3.42 0.78 -13.26
N ARG A 126 -3.14 0.99 -11.96
CA ARG A 126 -3.88 0.41 -10.84
C ARG A 126 -3.90 1.37 -9.64
N LEU A 127 -5.02 1.41 -8.92
CA LEU A 127 -5.13 2.03 -7.61
C LEU A 127 -5.06 0.96 -6.52
N VAL A 128 -4.20 1.16 -5.54
CA VAL A 128 -4.07 0.27 -4.38
C VAL A 128 -4.31 1.07 -3.09
N TYR A 129 -5.33 0.68 -2.35
CA TYR A 129 -5.68 1.25 -1.06
C TYR A 129 -5.14 0.34 0.05
N VAL A 130 -4.35 0.88 0.96
CA VAL A 130 -3.81 0.11 2.11
C VAL A 130 -4.38 0.71 3.39
N GLY A 131 -5.31 0.02 4.06
CA GLY A 131 -5.97 0.53 5.26
C GLY A 131 -6.44 1.99 5.10
N ALA A 132 -7.07 2.31 3.98
CA ALA A 132 -7.23 3.68 3.49
C ALA A 132 -8.68 4.13 3.38
N PHE A 133 -8.90 5.44 3.48
CA PHE A 133 -10.20 6.01 3.14
C PHE A 133 -10.46 5.87 1.65
N LEU A 134 -11.70 5.51 1.30
CA LEU A 134 -12.15 5.35 -0.08
C LEU A 134 -13.51 6.04 -0.20
N PRO A 135 -13.55 7.32 -0.60
CA PRO A 135 -14.76 8.11 -0.59
C PRO A 135 -15.68 7.75 -1.76
N ALA A 136 -17.00 7.78 -1.52
CA ALA A 136 -17.96 7.97 -2.59
C ALA A 136 -17.92 9.42 -3.08
N THR A 137 -18.50 9.69 -4.25
CA THR A 137 -18.53 11.04 -4.82
C THR A 137 -19.18 12.03 -3.86
N GLY A 138 -18.52 13.16 -3.63
CA GLY A 138 -18.95 14.21 -2.72
C GLY A 138 -18.58 14.00 -1.25
N GLN A 139 -18.01 12.86 -0.86
CA GLN A 139 -17.61 12.63 0.53
C GLN A 139 -16.25 13.23 0.85
N SER A 140 -16.14 13.79 2.06
CA SER A 140 -14.89 14.16 2.71
C SER A 140 -14.39 13.06 3.65
N LEU A 141 -13.17 13.23 4.18
CA LEU A 141 -12.64 12.31 5.20
C LEU A 141 -13.45 12.40 6.49
N LEU A 142 -13.87 13.61 6.89
CA LEU A 142 -14.71 13.82 8.07
C LEU A 142 -16.04 13.06 7.96
N ASP A 143 -16.70 13.12 6.80
CA ASP A 143 -17.94 12.37 6.57
C ASP A 143 -17.75 10.87 6.84
N LEU A 144 -16.66 10.29 6.32
CA LEU A 144 -16.35 8.87 6.51
C LEU A 144 -16.08 8.53 7.98
N THR A 145 -15.20 9.29 8.64
CA THR A 145 -14.83 9.06 10.04
C THR A 145 -16.01 9.17 11.00
N SER A 146 -16.98 10.06 10.72
CA SER A 146 -18.18 10.22 11.54
C SER A 146 -19.05 8.94 11.60
N THR A 147 -18.86 8.02 10.66
CA THR A 147 -19.58 6.75 10.59
C THR A 147 -18.82 5.57 11.18
N ASP A 148 -17.62 5.78 11.73
CA ASP A 148 -16.79 4.74 12.33
C ASP A 148 -16.84 4.76 13.86
N SER A 149 -17.82 4.06 14.42
CA SER A 149 -17.97 3.94 15.87
C SER A 149 -16.89 3.07 16.53
N THR A 150 -16.02 2.42 15.75
CA THR A 150 -14.98 1.52 16.27
C THR A 150 -13.59 2.16 16.25
N SER A 151 -13.44 3.33 15.63
CA SER A 151 -12.18 4.06 15.63
C SER A 151 -11.85 4.57 17.04
N LEU A 152 -10.61 4.36 17.47
CA LEU A 152 -10.06 4.96 18.68
C LEU A 152 -9.46 6.35 18.41
N LEU A 153 -9.25 6.70 17.14
CA LEU A 153 -8.58 7.94 16.73
C LEU A 153 -9.33 9.17 17.24
N GLY A 154 -10.65 9.20 17.08
CA GLY A 154 -11.48 10.36 17.43
C GLY A 154 -11.29 10.87 18.87
N ALA A 155 -11.25 9.95 19.84
CA ALA A 155 -11.04 10.28 21.26
C ALA A 155 -9.59 10.70 21.59
N GLY A 156 -8.65 10.39 20.70
CA GLY A 156 -7.24 10.72 20.79
C GLY A 156 -6.87 12.07 20.17
N LEU A 157 -7.78 12.73 19.44
CA LEU A 157 -7.48 13.98 18.73
C LEU A 157 -7.33 15.18 19.67
N VAL A 158 -6.40 16.09 19.31
CA VAL A 158 -6.09 17.32 20.06
C VAL A 158 -5.99 18.49 19.07
N PRO A 159 -7.03 19.31 18.87
CA PRO A 159 -6.96 20.45 17.96
C PRO A 159 -6.04 21.54 18.52
N SER A 160 -5.33 22.24 17.62
CA SER A 160 -4.64 23.49 17.97
C SER A 160 -5.64 24.60 18.27
N ALA A 161 -5.18 25.66 18.93
CA ALA A 161 -6.02 26.80 19.31
C ALA A 161 -6.64 27.55 18.11
N ASP A 162 -5.95 27.54 16.96
CA ASP A 162 -6.43 28.11 15.70
C ASP A 162 -7.19 27.10 14.82
N HIS A 163 -7.32 25.86 15.28
CA HIS A 163 -7.94 24.74 14.57
C HIS A 163 -7.32 24.39 13.21
N LEU A 164 -6.13 24.91 12.90
CA LEU A 164 -5.43 24.61 11.65
C LEU A 164 -4.65 23.29 11.70
N LEU A 165 -4.29 22.86 12.90
CA LEU A 165 -3.57 21.61 13.15
C LEU A 165 -4.37 20.70 14.05
N LEU A 166 -4.21 19.40 13.85
CA LEU A 166 -4.82 18.35 14.62
C LEU A 166 -3.73 17.40 15.10
N GLY A 167 -3.52 17.36 16.42
CA GLY A 167 -2.65 16.40 17.05
C GLY A 167 -3.36 15.12 17.46
N VAL A 168 -2.58 14.15 17.91
CA VAL A 168 -2.99 12.93 18.59
C VAL A 168 -2.27 12.90 19.94
N LYS A 169 -2.98 12.52 21.00
CA LYS A 169 -2.42 12.34 22.35
C LYS A 169 -1.22 11.38 22.30
N ALA A 170 -0.11 11.79 22.89
CA ALA A 170 1.15 11.03 22.84
C ALA A 170 0.98 9.59 23.37
N GLU A 171 0.22 9.44 24.46
CA GLU A 171 -0.09 8.15 25.09
C GLU A 171 -0.99 7.25 24.23
N SER A 172 -1.72 7.82 23.27
CA SER A 172 -2.63 7.08 22.39
C SER A 172 -1.99 6.73 21.03
N LEU A 173 -0.96 7.47 20.61
CA LEU A 173 -0.35 7.38 19.28
C LEU A 173 -0.01 5.93 18.89
N ILE A 174 0.72 5.23 19.75
CA ILE A 174 1.18 3.86 19.46
C ILE A 174 0.01 2.88 19.42
N ASN A 175 -0.93 2.99 20.36
CA ASN A 175 -2.08 2.10 20.41
C ASN A 175 -3.01 2.27 19.21
N ILE A 176 -3.12 3.49 18.68
CA ILE A 176 -3.99 3.78 17.53
C ILE A 176 -3.35 3.30 16.21
N PHE A 177 -2.06 3.57 16.02
CA PHE A 177 -1.45 3.43 14.69
C PHE A 177 -0.57 2.20 14.49
N ILE A 178 0.11 1.70 15.53
CA ILE A 178 1.22 0.76 15.34
C ILE A 178 1.42 -0.19 16.55
N GLN A 179 0.33 -0.64 17.16
CA GLN A 179 0.38 -1.46 18.38
C GLN A 179 1.11 -2.80 18.20
N ASP A 180 1.12 -3.33 16.98
CA ASP A 180 1.83 -4.54 16.54
C ASP A 180 3.30 -4.29 16.16
N GLY A 181 3.76 -3.04 16.14
CA GLY A 181 5.15 -2.69 15.82
C GLY A 181 6.14 -3.14 16.90
N SER A 182 7.39 -3.39 16.49
CA SER A 182 8.50 -3.55 17.43
C SER A 182 8.77 -2.26 18.20
N ASP A 183 9.49 -2.34 19.32
CA ASP A 183 9.82 -1.15 20.12
C ASP A 183 10.60 -0.10 19.31
N ALA A 184 11.48 -0.55 18.40
CA ALA A 184 12.21 0.34 17.50
C ALA A 184 11.29 1.06 16.52
N ILE A 185 10.29 0.36 15.95
CA ILE A 185 9.29 0.95 15.06
C ILE A 185 8.41 1.94 15.83
N LYS A 186 7.92 1.55 17.01
CA LYS A 186 7.10 2.40 17.88
C LYS A 186 7.84 3.68 18.24
N LYS A 187 9.11 3.58 18.62
CA LYS A 187 9.97 4.74 18.86
C LYS A 187 10.14 5.60 17.61
N SER A 188 10.41 5.00 16.46
CA SER A 188 10.55 5.73 15.18
C SER A 188 9.29 6.54 14.84
N VAL A 189 8.09 5.95 15.03
CA VAL A 189 6.81 6.67 14.83
C VAL A 189 6.68 7.85 15.78
N ALA A 190 7.01 7.67 17.06
CA ALA A 190 6.96 8.75 18.03
C ALA A 190 7.98 9.87 17.73
N ASP A 191 9.21 9.52 17.34
CA ASP A 191 10.29 10.46 17.05
C ASP A 191 10.01 11.29 15.78
N ASN A 192 9.26 10.75 14.82
CA ASN A 192 8.91 11.41 13.56
C ASN A 192 7.48 11.98 13.55
N TYR A 193 6.81 12.02 14.70
CA TYR A 193 5.44 12.50 14.80
C TYR A 193 5.36 14.03 14.64
N ARG A 194 4.36 14.49 13.88
CA ARG A 194 4.00 15.90 13.71
C ARG A 194 2.49 16.05 13.70
N ALA A 195 1.99 17.18 14.23
CA ALA A 195 0.57 17.51 14.13
C ALA A 195 0.15 17.72 12.66
N GLU A 196 -1.05 17.27 12.32
CA GLU A 196 -1.55 17.19 10.94
C GLU A 196 -2.32 18.45 10.54
N PRO A 197 -2.15 18.98 9.32
CA PRO A 197 -3.06 19.99 8.76
C PRO A 197 -4.52 19.52 8.72
N ALA A 198 -5.42 20.24 9.39
CA ALA A 198 -6.81 19.80 9.57
C ALA A 198 -7.74 20.14 8.37
N ILE A 199 -7.45 21.22 7.64
CA ILE A 199 -8.30 21.70 6.52
C ILE A 199 -8.57 20.64 5.45
N PRO A 200 -7.58 19.84 4.99
CA PRO A 200 -7.81 18.77 4.02
C PRO A 200 -8.92 17.79 4.41
N PHE A 201 -9.17 17.54 5.71
CA PHE A 201 -10.14 16.54 6.14
C PHE A 201 -11.58 16.87 5.75
N ALA A 202 -11.91 18.15 5.63
CA ALA A 202 -13.23 18.62 5.20
C ALA A 202 -13.36 18.74 3.67
N SER A 203 -12.28 18.53 2.91
CA SER A 203 -12.30 18.65 1.45
C SER A 203 -13.05 17.45 0.83
N PRO A 204 -14.18 17.66 0.13
CA PRO A 204 -14.87 16.58 -0.54
C PRO A 204 -14.12 16.15 -1.80
N VAL A 205 -14.23 14.87 -2.16
CA VAL A 205 -13.69 14.34 -3.42
C VAL A 205 -14.84 14.00 -4.36
N ILE A 206 -14.86 14.64 -5.53
CA ILE A 206 -15.80 14.31 -6.60
C ILE A 206 -15.18 13.25 -7.49
N VAL A 207 -15.93 12.18 -7.79
CA VAL A 207 -15.50 11.12 -8.71
C VAL A 207 -16.57 10.80 -9.74
N THR A 208 -16.14 10.31 -10.90
CA THR A 208 -17.00 9.91 -12.02
C THR A 208 -16.73 8.49 -12.48
N ALA A 209 -17.70 7.89 -13.18
CA ALA A 209 -17.53 6.56 -13.77
C ALA A 209 -16.47 6.54 -14.88
N ALA A 210 -16.36 7.61 -15.66
CA ALA A 210 -15.45 7.71 -16.79
C ALA A 210 -13.97 7.84 -16.38
N ASN A 211 -13.71 8.52 -15.25
CA ASN A 211 -12.35 8.76 -14.78
C ASN A 211 -11.98 7.79 -13.64
N PHE A 212 -12.16 8.18 -12.38
CA PHE A 212 -11.83 7.29 -11.25
C PHE A 212 -12.48 5.91 -11.38
N GLY A 213 -13.73 5.86 -11.85
CA GLY A 213 -14.48 4.63 -12.07
C GLY A 213 -13.83 3.66 -13.05
N SER A 214 -13.11 4.15 -14.07
CA SER A 214 -12.52 3.32 -15.13
C SER A 214 -11.20 2.66 -14.74
N VAL A 215 -10.54 3.15 -13.68
CA VAL A 215 -9.26 2.59 -13.20
C VAL A 215 -9.50 1.33 -12.35
N ALA A 216 -8.68 0.30 -12.55
CA ALA A 216 -8.71 -0.92 -11.74
C ALA A 216 -8.30 -0.63 -10.29
N LYS A 217 -9.07 -1.16 -9.32
CA LYS A 217 -8.92 -0.86 -7.89
C LYS A 217 -8.65 -2.14 -7.10
N TYR A 218 -7.78 -2.00 -6.10
CA TYR A 218 -7.35 -3.04 -5.19
C TYR A 218 -7.37 -2.50 -3.77
N TYR A 219 -7.73 -3.33 -2.80
CA TYR A 219 -7.78 -2.91 -1.41
C TYR A 219 -7.08 -3.93 -0.51
N VAL A 220 -6.23 -3.46 0.39
CA VAL A 220 -5.56 -4.26 1.42
C VAL A 220 -6.14 -3.85 2.78
N HIS A 221 -6.95 -4.72 3.37
CA HIS A 221 -7.48 -4.48 4.72
C HIS A 221 -6.39 -4.62 5.77
N THR A 222 -6.39 -3.70 6.74
CA THR A 222 -5.64 -3.76 8.00
C THR A 222 -6.59 -4.28 9.07
N VAL A 223 -6.47 -5.55 9.46
CA VAL A 223 -7.53 -6.25 10.23
C VAL A 223 -7.61 -5.79 11.69
N GLN A 224 -6.48 -5.41 12.31
CA GLN A 224 -6.38 -4.95 13.70
C GLN A 224 -6.30 -3.42 13.78
N ASP A 225 -6.87 -2.72 12.81
CA ASP A 225 -6.77 -1.27 12.70
C ASP A 225 -7.64 -0.54 13.73
N HIS A 226 -7.00 0.27 14.57
CA HIS A 226 -7.67 1.11 15.56
C HIS A 226 -7.92 2.55 15.07
N ALA A 227 -7.36 2.95 13.93
CA ALA A 227 -7.57 4.27 13.34
C ALA A 227 -8.75 4.28 12.36
N ILE A 228 -8.83 3.28 11.48
CA ILE A 228 -9.94 3.04 10.56
C ILE A 228 -10.45 1.63 10.80
N GLY A 229 -11.55 1.50 11.55
CA GLY A 229 -12.12 0.22 11.91
C GLY A 229 -12.44 -0.64 10.70
N LEU A 230 -12.20 -1.94 10.81
CA LEU A 230 -12.38 -2.91 9.71
C LEU A 230 -13.79 -2.86 9.09
N ASN A 231 -14.82 -2.56 9.88
CA ASN A 231 -16.19 -2.43 9.39
C ASN A 231 -16.35 -1.24 8.45
N LEU A 232 -15.73 -0.08 8.74
CA LEU A 232 -15.74 1.05 7.83
C LEU A 232 -14.97 0.71 6.54
N GLN A 233 -13.79 0.09 6.65
CA GLN A 233 -13.02 -0.33 5.48
C GLN A 233 -13.85 -1.22 4.54
N LYS A 234 -14.48 -2.27 5.08
CA LYS A 234 -15.35 -3.18 4.32
C LYS A 234 -16.54 -2.46 3.68
N ARG A 235 -17.18 -1.52 4.38
CA ARG A 235 -18.29 -0.74 3.82
C ARG A 235 -17.87 0.10 2.62
N MET A 236 -16.73 0.80 2.72
CA MET A 236 -16.20 1.60 1.62
C MET A 236 -15.84 0.72 0.40
N VAL A 237 -15.16 -0.40 0.63
CA VAL A 237 -14.80 -1.39 -0.40
C VAL A 237 -16.05 -1.93 -1.11
N ALA A 238 -17.09 -2.29 -0.35
CA ALA A 238 -18.34 -2.80 -0.91
C ALA A 238 -19.08 -1.73 -1.73
N ALA A 239 -19.16 -0.49 -1.22
CA ALA A 239 -19.80 0.62 -1.91
C ALA A 239 -19.11 0.97 -3.24
N ALA A 240 -17.77 0.86 -3.28
CA ALA A 240 -16.98 1.08 -4.49
C ALA A 240 -16.96 -0.13 -5.46
N GLY A 241 -17.59 -1.26 -5.09
CA GLY A 241 -17.65 -2.46 -5.93
C GLY A 241 -16.31 -3.16 -6.13
N ILE A 242 -15.30 -2.90 -5.29
CA ILE A 242 -13.97 -3.49 -5.42
C ILE A 242 -14.04 -5.00 -5.15
N LYS A 243 -13.48 -5.80 -6.06
CA LYS A 243 -13.40 -7.27 -5.93
C LYS A 243 -11.99 -7.77 -5.62
N ASN A 244 -10.96 -7.02 -5.99
CA ASN A 244 -9.58 -7.40 -5.73
C ASN A 244 -9.21 -6.97 -4.30
N ILE A 245 -9.43 -7.88 -3.35
CA ILE A 245 -9.29 -7.61 -1.92
C ILE A 245 -8.22 -8.53 -1.33
N TYR A 246 -7.31 -7.94 -0.56
CA TYR A 246 -6.32 -8.60 0.26
C TYR A 246 -6.53 -8.22 1.73
N SER A 247 -5.85 -8.89 2.64
CA SER A 247 -5.91 -8.57 4.06
C SER A 247 -4.59 -8.89 4.72
N LEU A 248 -4.18 -8.01 5.63
CA LEU A 248 -3.05 -8.21 6.54
C LEU A 248 -3.59 -8.18 7.96
N ASN A 249 -3.13 -9.12 8.78
CA ASN A 249 -3.45 -9.12 10.20
C ASN A 249 -2.59 -8.11 10.97
N SER A 250 -2.61 -6.86 10.52
CA SER A 250 -1.79 -5.75 11.01
C SER A 250 -2.63 -4.70 11.71
N SER A 251 -1.95 -3.84 12.46
CA SER A 251 -2.43 -2.50 12.81
C SER A 251 -2.59 -1.60 11.58
N HIS A 252 -2.79 -0.29 11.81
CA HIS A 252 -2.98 0.71 10.78
C HIS A 252 -1.79 0.86 9.81
N CYS A 253 -0.54 0.59 10.24
CA CYS A 253 0.66 0.91 9.45
C CYS A 253 1.46 -0.33 9.00
N PRO A 254 0.92 -1.18 8.11
CA PRO A 254 1.57 -2.42 7.69
C PRO A 254 2.90 -2.22 6.95
N PHE A 255 3.15 -1.07 6.33
CA PHE A 255 4.47 -0.75 5.73
C PHE A 255 5.57 -0.60 6.78
N LEU A 256 5.23 -0.42 8.06
CA LEU A 256 6.19 -0.44 9.16
C LEU A 256 6.23 -1.82 9.84
N SER A 257 5.06 -2.38 10.23
CA SER A 257 5.02 -3.63 11.01
C SER A 257 5.19 -4.90 10.19
N MET A 258 4.76 -4.90 8.93
CA MET A 258 4.74 -6.06 8.02
C MET A 258 5.17 -5.68 6.59
N PRO A 259 6.32 -5.00 6.39
CA PRO A 259 6.71 -4.47 5.09
C PRO A 259 6.86 -5.56 4.02
N THR A 260 7.36 -6.74 4.39
CA THR A 260 7.58 -7.87 3.47
C THR A 260 6.28 -8.44 2.92
N GLU A 261 5.29 -8.60 3.80
CA GLU A 261 3.96 -9.11 3.45
C GLU A 261 3.22 -8.10 2.56
N LEU A 262 3.30 -6.81 2.91
CA LEU A 262 2.72 -5.75 2.07
C LEU A 262 3.41 -5.70 0.70
N THR A 263 4.73 -5.74 0.63
CA THR A 263 5.46 -5.77 -0.64
C THR A 263 5.07 -6.97 -1.50
N THR A 264 4.93 -8.15 -0.89
CA THR A 264 4.48 -9.36 -1.59
C THR A 264 3.11 -9.16 -2.25
N ILE A 265 2.17 -8.54 -1.54
CA ILE A 265 0.85 -8.21 -2.09
C ILE A 265 0.99 -7.23 -3.26
N LEU A 266 1.78 -6.16 -3.11
CA LEU A 266 1.95 -5.15 -4.17
C LEU A 266 2.55 -5.75 -5.45
N LEU A 267 3.56 -6.62 -5.31
CA LEU A 267 4.14 -7.36 -6.44
C LEU A 267 3.13 -8.31 -7.08
N GLY A 268 2.29 -8.97 -6.28
CA GLY A 268 1.23 -9.84 -6.79
C GLY A 268 0.14 -9.08 -7.57
N ILE A 269 -0.15 -7.83 -7.20
CA ILE A 269 -1.10 -6.95 -7.90
C ILE A 269 -0.55 -6.50 -9.27
N ALA A 270 0.78 -6.34 -9.40
CA ALA A 270 1.43 -5.87 -10.62
C ALA A 270 1.43 -6.88 -11.78
N ASN A 271 1.43 -8.17 -11.44
CA ASN A 271 1.42 -9.29 -12.38
C ASN A 271 0.03 -9.53 -12.98
#